data_AF-A0AAU0R9R0-F1
#
_entry.id   AF-A0AAU0R9R0-F1
#
_cell.length_a   1.000
_cell.length_b   1.000
_cell.length_c   1.000
_cell.angle_alpha   90.00
_cell.angle_beta   90.00
_cell.angle_gamma   90.00
#
_symmetry.space_group_name_H-M   'P 1'
#
loop_
_entity.id
_entity.type
_entity.pdbx_description
1 polymer ?
#
loop_
_entity_poly.entity_id
_entity_poly.type
_entity_poly.pdbx_seq_one_letter_code
_entity_poly.pdbx_strand_id
1 'polypeptide(L)'
;MKIIWTTFFLITNLCLGMAQKYEIKSSLELLKILREQNGQILSENEEDLSCAYTINNNKIVWLPASGGKGIVFEDEATMREVLKNGVPIEDDNYNPFKSNQEHLVNIASEINYWLKILSEKLDLEIDVNKDDASYYKEISKRVNKIDPDDRNTDLFIPLGIFIGEKIKRGTSAHWQVEKKYGYRPYFMPILIDASEKKYHPWYKLYEHLSKKKFDFDKYLTLVNSLGAL
;
A
#
# COMPACT_ATOMS: atom_id res chain seq x y z
N MET A 1 -13.19 1.30 -62.06
CA MET A 1 -13.90 0.62 -60.96
C MET A 1 -12.98 -0.50 -60.47
N LYS A 2 -12.33 -0.55 -59.30
CA LYS A 2 -12.38 0.09 -57.97
C LYS A 2 -10.93 0.51 -57.61
N ILE A 3 -10.62 1.76 -57.25
CA ILE A 3 -10.65 2.39 -55.92
C ILE A 3 -10.00 1.56 -54.79
N ILE A 4 -9.07 2.23 -54.09
CA ILE A 4 -8.54 2.04 -52.71
C ILE A 4 -7.27 1.17 -52.58
N TRP A 5 -6.11 1.81 -52.71
CA TRP A 5 -4.82 1.36 -52.15
C TRP A 5 -4.08 2.51 -51.44
N THR A 6 -4.82 3.40 -50.76
CA THR A 6 -4.24 4.58 -50.10
C THR A 6 -4.75 4.79 -48.68
N THR A 7 -5.16 3.72 -48.01
CA THR A 7 -5.75 3.80 -46.66
C THR A 7 -5.17 2.76 -45.72
N PHE A 8 -3.85 2.58 -45.74
CA PHE A 8 -3.16 1.75 -44.73
C PHE A 8 -1.96 2.43 -44.06
N PHE A 9 -1.72 3.72 -44.36
CA PHE A 9 -0.66 4.52 -43.72
C PHE A 9 -1.20 5.70 -42.88
N LEU A 10 -2.49 5.69 -42.56
CA LEU A 10 -3.17 6.79 -41.86
C LEU A 10 -3.85 6.38 -40.54
N ILE A 11 -3.66 5.14 -40.08
CA ILE A 11 -4.23 4.66 -38.80
C ILE A 11 -3.16 4.55 -37.69
N THR A 12 -1.89 4.84 -37.98
CA THR A 12 -0.81 4.86 -36.98
C THR A 12 -0.45 6.25 -36.44
N ASN A 13 -1.19 7.30 -36.82
CA ASN A 13 -0.95 8.68 -36.32
C ASN A 13 -2.23 9.44 -35.93
N LEU A 14 -3.34 8.73 -35.71
CA LEU A 14 -4.63 9.32 -35.29
C LEU A 14 -5.02 8.95 -33.85
N CYS A 15 -4.09 8.42 -33.05
CA CYS A 15 -4.13 8.63 -31.61
C CYS A 15 -3.58 10.03 -31.35
N LEU A 16 -4.49 10.99 -31.35
CA LEU A 16 -4.30 12.38 -30.98
C LEU A 16 -3.19 12.54 -29.93
N GLY A 17 -2.15 13.29 -30.30
CA GLY A 17 -1.33 14.02 -29.36
C GLY A 17 -2.19 15.07 -28.66
N MET A 18 -3.03 14.64 -27.72
CA MET A 18 -3.43 15.52 -26.64
C MET A 18 -2.17 15.77 -25.84
N ALA A 19 -1.62 16.98 -25.93
CA ALA A 19 -0.59 17.41 -25.00
C ALA A 19 -1.11 17.11 -23.59
N GLN A 20 -0.38 16.30 -22.84
CA GLN A 20 -0.77 15.94 -21.49
C GLN A 20 -0.84 17.26 -20.71
N LYS A 21 -2.06 17.66 -20.29
CA LYS A 21 -2.31 18.94 -19.59
C LYS A 21 -1.72 18.99 -18.17
N TYR A 22 -0.85 18.03 -17.87
CA TYR A 22 -0.18 17.90 -16.61
C TYR A 22 1.18 17.23 -16.79
N GLU A 23 2.10 17.53 -15.88
CA GLU A 23 3.43 16.94 -15.84
C GLU A 23 3.68 16.34 -14.45
N ILE A 24 4.08 15.07 -14.41
CA ILE A 24 4.52 14.43 -13.17
C ILE A 24 5.99 14.79 -12.95
N LYS A 25 6.32 15.31 -11.76
CA LYS A 25 7.70 15.67 -11.38
C LYS A 25 8.03 15.14 -9.99
N SER A 26 9.31 15.07 -9.66
CA SER A 26 9.72 14.74 -8.30
C SER A 26 9.30 15.83 -7.31
N SER A 27 9.03 15.45 -6.06
CA SER A 27 8.70 16.42 -5.01
C SER A 27 9.79 17.48 -4.83
N LEU A 28 11.06 17.13 -5.03
CA LEU A 28 12.18 18.08 -4.99
C LEU A 28 12.09 19.15 -6.09
N GLU A 29 11.78 18.75 -7.32
CA GLU A 29 11.58 19.70 -8.42
C GLU A 29 10.37 20.59 -8.18
N LEU A 30 9.28 20.05 -7.66
CA LEU A 30 8.06 20.80 -7.36
C LEU A 30 8.29 21.82 -6.25
N LEU A 31 8.98 21.44 -5.17
CA LEU A 31 9.36 22.36 -4.10
C LEU A 31 10.26 23.49 -4.62
N LYS A 32 11.14 23.20 -5.57
CA LYS A 32 11.93 24.23 -6.27
C LYS A 32 11.04 25.18 -7.07
N ILE A 33 10.10 24.65 -7.86
CA ILE A 33 9.12 25.45 -8.63
C ILE A 33 8.30 26.36 -7.71
N LEU A 34 7.78 25.83 -6.60
CA LEU A 34 7.02 26.58 -5.62
C LEU A 34 7.84 27.75 -5.04
N ARG A 35 9.12 27.52 -4.73
CA ARG A 35 10.01 28.56 -4.23
C ARG A 35 10.32 29.63 -5.28
N GLU A 36 10.63 29.21 -6.51
CA GLU A 36 11.03 30.13 -7.59
C GLU A 36 9.85 30.95 -8.14
N GLN A 37 8.63 30.43 -8.03
CA GLN A 37 7.43 31.08 -8.55
C GLN A 37 6.49 31.62 -7.47
N ASN A 38 6.96 31.74 -6.22
CA ASN A 38 6.18 32.23 -5.08
C ASN A 38 4.82 31.53 -4.93
N GLY A 39 4.83 30.19 -4.98
CA GLY A 39 3.63 29.38 -4.91
C GLY A 39 2.77 29.71 -3.68
N GLN A 40 1.48 29.90 -3.90
CA GLN A 40 0.51 30.20 -2.85
C GLN A 40 -0.41 29.02 -2.64
N ILE A 41 -0.74 28.69 -1.39
CA ILE A 41 -1.68 27.62 -1.08
C ILE A 41 -3.03 27.96 -1.71
N LEU A 42 -3.51 27.05 -2.55
CA LEU A 42 -4.83 27.11 -3.15
C LEU A 42 -5.84 26.33 -2.31
N SER A 43 -5.48 25.10 -1.93
CA SER A 43 -6.34 24.22 -1.14
C SER A 43 -5.54 23.14 -0.42
N GLU A 44 -6.07 22.69 0.70
CA GLU A 44 -5.60 21.51 1.44
C GLU A 44 -6.76 20.51 1.50
N ASN A 45 -6.47 19.23 1.25
CA ASN A 45 -7.45 18.17 1.33
C ASN A 45 -7.26 17.42 2.65
N GLU A 46 -8.18 17.57 3.60
CA GLU A 46 -8.11 16.92 4.91
C GLU A 46 -8.22 15.39 4.82
N GLU A 47 -8.82 14.85 3.76
CA GLU A 47 -9.00 13.41 3.62
C GLU A 47 -7.68 12.71 3.28
N ASP A 48 -6.88 13.24 2.36
CA ASP A 48 -5.63 12.60 1.91
C ASP A 48 -4.37 13.38 2.32
N LEU A 49 -4.55 14.52 3.00
CA LEU A 49 -3.53 15.48 3.42
C LEU A 49 -2.69 16.03 2.26
N SER A 50 -3.22 16.03 1.04
CA SER A 50 -2.56 16.65 -0.11
C SER A 50 -2.77 18.16 -0.14
N CYS A 51 -1.82 18.88 -0.75
CA CYS A 51 -1.86 20.33 -0.89
C CYS A 51 -1.75 20.72 -2.36
N ALA A 52 -2.59 21.66 -2.78
CA ALA A 52 -2.51 22.31 -4.08
C ALA A 52 -2.04 23.76 -3.91
N TYR A 53 -1.19 24.21 -4.83
CA TYR A 53 -0.63 25.55 -4.85
C TYR A 53 -0.80 26.18 -6.21
N THR A 54 -1.19 27.46 -6.24
CA THR A 54 -1.15 28.25 -7.46
C THR A 54 0.25 28.82 -7.66
N ILE A 55 0.78 28.68 -8.87
CA ILE A 55 2.04 29.29 -9.32
C ILE A 55 1.77 30.24 -10.51
N ASN A 56 2.82 30.84 -11.07
CA ASN A 56 2.68 31.76 -12.20
C ASN A 56 1.92 31.13 -13.39
N ASN A 57 1.23 31.98 -14.15
CA ASN A 57 0.40 31.59 -15.30
C ASN A 57 -0.79 30.69 -14.94
N ASN A 58 -1.33 30.81 -13.72
CA ASN A 58 -2.48 30.04 -13.22
C ASN A 58 -2.28 28.52 -13.21
N LYS A 59 -1.04 28.06 -13.33
CA LYS A 59 -0.71 26.64 -13.20
C LYS A 59 -0.85 26.21 -11.76
N ILE A 60 -1.16 24.94 -11.55
CA ILE A 60 -1.35 24.37 -10.22
C ILE A 60 -0.30 23.31 -9.95
N VAL A 61 0.36 23.37 -8.81
CA VAL A 61 1.21 22.30 -8.30
C VAL A 61 0.42 21.55 -7.23
N TRP A 62 0.24 20.25 -7.42
CA TRP A 62 -0.33 19.35 -6.42
C TRP A 62 0.76 18.46 -5.83
N LEU A 63 0.80 18.41 -4.51
CA LEU A 63 1.69 17.56 -3.73
C LEU A 63 0.87 16.60 -2.85
N PRO A 64 1.13 15.29 -2.89
CA PRO A 64 0.54 14.35 -1.94
C PRO A 64 1.14 14.56 -0.54
N ALA A 65 0.44 14.06 0.49
CA ALA A 65 0.96 14.03 1.86
C ALA A 65 2.23 13.18 2.01
N SER A 66 2.35 12.13 1.20
CA SER A 66 3.47 11.19 1.19
C SER A 66 3.71 10.68 -0.22
N GLY A 67 4.99 10.51 -0.59
CA GLY A 67 5.42 10.11 -1.92
C GLY A 67 6.58 10.98 -2.44
N GLY A 68 7.30 10.45 -3.42
CA GLY A 68 8.45 11.12 -4.05
C GLY A 68 8.10 12.00 -5.26
N LYS A 69 6.83 12.04 -5.67
CA LYS A 69 6.35 12.73 -6.87
C LYS A 69 5.12 13.60 -6.57
N GLY A 70 4.83 14.51 -7.48
CA GLY A 70 3.57 15.26 -7.52
C GLY A 70 3.26 15.67 -8.96
N ILE A 71 2.35 16.61 -9.14
CA ILE A 71 1.82 16.96 -10.47
C ILE A 71 1.79 18.47 -10.65
N VAL A 72 2.25 18.95 -11.81
CA VAL A 72 1.98 20.31 -12.29
C VAL A 72 0.83 20.23 -13.30
N PHE A 73 -0.26 20.94 -13.07
CA PHE A 73 -1.39 21.07 -13.97
C PHE A 73 -1.37 22.41 -14.70
N GLU A 74 -1.90 22.44 -15.92
CA GLU A 74 -2.08 23.68 -16.69
C GLU A 74 -3.01 24.68 -15.99
N ASP A 75 -4.07 24.17 -15.35
CA ASP A 75 -5.05 24.96 -14.61
C ASP A 75 -5.79 24.11 -13.55
N GLU A 76 -6.60 24.79 -12.73
CA GLU A 76 -7.39 24.17 -11.67
C GLU A 76 -8.47 23.22 -12.20
N ALA A 77 -9.07 23.52 -13.36
CA ALA A 77 -10.10 22.67 -13.95
C ALA A 77 -9.53 21.29 -14.31
N THR A 78 -8.35 21.28 -14.91
CA THR A 78 -7.58 20.07 -15.24
C THR A 78 -7.21 19.31 -13.97
N MET A 79 -6.73 19.99 -12.92
CA MET A 79 -6.44 19.36 -11.64
C MET A 79 -7.68 18.63 -11.09
N ARG A 80 -8.82 19.32 -11.03
CA ARG A 80 -10.07 18.76 -10.50
C ARG A 80 -10.53 17.55 -11.31
N GLU A 81 -10.45 17.62 -12.63
CA GLU A 81 -10.79 16.50 -13.52
C GLU A 81 -9.90 15.28 -13.28
N VAL A 82 -8.58 15.48 -13.25
CA VAL A 82 -7.61 14.40 -13.06
C VAL A 82 -7.74 13.78 -11.69
N LEU A 83 -7.77 14.58 -10.62
CA LEU A 83 -7.85 14.07 -9.24
C LEU A 83 -9.18 13.36 -8.96
N LYS A 84 -10.29 13.80 -9.57
CA LYS A 84 -11.58 13.11 -9.47
C LYS A 84 -11.54 11.70 -10.07
N ASN A 85 -10.78 11.51 -11.15
CA ASN A 85 -10.61 10.21 -11.80
C ASN A 85 -9.52 9.34 -11.15
N GLY A 86 -8.77 9.91 -10.19
CA GLY A 86 -7.70 9.27 -9.45
C GLY A 86 -6.32 9.79 -9.84
N VAL A 87 -5.41 9.82 -8.87
CA VAL A 87 -4.05 10.31 -9.05
C VAL A 87 -3.30 9.43 -10.07
N PRO A 88 -2.80 9.99 -11.20
CA PRO A 88 -2.11 9.27 -12.26
C PRO A 88 -0.64 9.03 -11.95
N ILE A 89 -0.31 8.77 -10.68
CA ILE A 89 1.03 8.39 -10.24
C ILE A 89 0.96 6.94 -9.78
N GLU A 90 1.78 6.09 -10.39
CA GLU A 90 1.98 4.73 -9.92
C GLU A 90 2.83 4.74 -8.64
N ASP A 91 2.48 3.89 -7.68
CA ASP A 91 3.34 3.65 -6.53
C ASP A 91 4.66 3.03 -7.01
N ASP A 92 5.77 3.47 -6.40
CA ASP A 92 7.10 2.98 -6.80
C ASP A 92 7.29 1.49 -6.47
N ASN A 93 6.48 0.93 -5.56
CA ASN A 93 6.53 -0.47 -5.14
C ASN A 93 5.12 -1.06 -4.92
N TYR A 94 4.99 -2.37 -5.11
CA TYR A 94 3.80 -3.12 -4.71
C TYR A 94 3.51 -2.94 -3.22
N ASN A 95 2.25 -2.68 -2.88
CA ASN A 95 1.80 -2.53 -1.51
C ASN A 95 0.69 -3.55 -1.21
N PRO A 96 0.96 -4.58 -0.39
CA PRO A 96 -0.02 -5.64 -0.12
C PRO A 96 -1.27 -5.14 0.61
N PHE A 97 -1.19 -4.02 1.35
CA PHE A 97 -2.37 -3.45 2.01
C PHE A 97 -3.29 -2.77 1.00
N LYS A 98 -2.73 -2.05 0.02
CA LYS A 98 -3.50 -1.42 -1.07
C LYS A 98 -4.23 -2.47 -1.91
N SER A 99 -3.55 -3.55 -2.27
CA SER A 99 -4.11 -4.61 -3.12
C SER A 99 -5.23 -5.41 -2.45
N ASN A 100 -5.26 -5.44 -1.11
CA ASN A 100 -6.24 -6.21 -0.32
C ASN A 100 -7.20 -5.31 0.47
N GLN A 101 -7.30 -4.04 0.08
CA GLN A 101 -8.00 -2.99 0.81
C GLN A 101 -9.46 -3.35 1.16
N GLU A 102 -10.19 -4.00 0.24
CA GLU A 102 -11.59 -4.39 0.43
C GLU A 102 -11.80 -5.30 1.65
N HIS A 103 -10.94 -6.30 1.82
CA HIS A 103 -10.99 -7.21 2.97
C HIS A 103 -10.39 -6.59 4.24
N LEU A 104 -9.37 -5.72 4.10
CA LEU A 104 -8.65 -5.19 5.25
C LEU A 104 -9.41 -4.09 6.01
N VAL A 105 -10.29 -3.34 5.36
CA VAL A 105 -11.16 -2.36 6.05
C VAL A 105 -12.05 -3.04 7.09
N ASN A 106 -12.52 -4.25 6.79
CA ASN A 106 -13.38 -5.04 7.66
C ASN A 106 -12.62 -6.21 8.31
N ILE A 107 -11.35 -6.00 8.65
CA ILE A 107 -10.45 -7.08 9.11
C ILE A 107 -11.05 -7.94 10.24
N ALA A 108 -11.80 -7.34 11.17
CA ALA A 108 -12.40 -8.05 12.29
C ALA A 108 -13.39 -9.16 11.87
N SER A 109 -14.12 -8.97 10.77
CA SER A 109 -15.03 -10.00 10.20
C SER A 109 -14.32 -10.92 9.20
N GLU A 110 -13.15 -10.51 8.69
CA GLU A 110 -12.41 -11.22 7.64
C GLU A 110 -11.29 -12.14 8.20
N ILE A 111 -11.10 -12.22 9.52
CA ILE A 111 -10.04 -13.05 10.12
C ILE A 111 -10.07 -14.50 9.61
N ASN A 112 -11.25 -15.14 9.61
CA ASN A 112 -11.37 -16.53 9.18
C ASN A 112 -11.07 -16.72 7.69
N TYR A 113 -11.37 -15.72 6.86
CA TYR A 113 -11.02 -15.74 5.44
C TYR A 113 -9.50 -15.79 5.27
N TRP A 114 -8.77 -14.96 6.00
CA TRP A 114 -7.31 -14.92 5.93
C TRP A 114 -6.61 -16.13 6.54
N LEU A 115 -7.14 -16.66 7.64
CA LEU A 115 -6.63 -17.91 8.23
C LEU A 115 -6.84 -19.10 7.28
N LYS A 116 -7.96 -19.13 6.54
CA LYS A 116 -8.22 -20.12 5.50
C LYS A 116 -7.21 -20.00 4.36
N ILE A 117 -6.95 -18.79 3.84
CA ILE A 117 -5.92 -18.57 2.82
C ILE A 117 -4.55 -19.05 3.32
N LEU A 118 -4.18 -18.73 4.56
CA LEU A 118 -2.91 -19.19 5.14
C LEU A 118 -2.84 -20.72 5.17
N SER A 119 -3.94 -21.36 5.59
CA SER A 119 -4.03 -22.81 5.68
C SER A 119 -3.87 -23.49 4.33
N GLU A 120 -4.52 -22.95 3.28
CA GLU A 120 -4.41 -23.44 1.91
C GLU A 120 -3.00 -23.26 1.36
N LYS A 121 -2.39 -22.08 1.53
CA LYS A 121 -1.03 -21.78 1.06
C LYS A 121 0.03 -22.63 1.74
N LEU A 122 -0.16 -22.99 3.01
CA LEU A 122 0.81 -23.80 3.78
C LEU A 122 0.52 -25.30 3.74
N ASP A 123 -0.64 -25.72 3.22
CA ASP A 123 -1.14 -27.10 3.32
C ASP A 123 -1.04 -27.58 4.78
N LEU A 124 -1.58 -26.77 5.68
CA LEU A 124 -1.48 -26.95 7.12
C LEU A 124 -2.72 -26.36 7.78
N GLU A 125 -3.39 -27.12 8.65
CA GLU A 125 -4.46 -26.58 9.48
C GLU A 125 -3.91 -25.49 10.41
N ILE A 126 -4.45 -24.28 10.29
CA ILE A 126 -4.02 -23.13 11.09
C ILE A 126 -4.88 -23.00 12.32
N ASP A 127 -4.28 -23.27 13.47
CA ASP A 127 -4.86 -23.04 14.79
C ASP A 127 -4.18 -21.88 15.51
N VAL A 128 -4.95 -20.82 15.77
CA VAL A 128 -4.54 -19.67 16.56
C VAL A 128 -4.36 -20.02 18.04
N ASN A 129 -4.96 -21.12 18.52
CA ASN A 129 -4.89 -21.56 19.90
C ASN A 129 -3.62 -22.32 20.25
N LYS A 130 -3.02 -23.00 19.27
CA LYS A 130 -1.84 -23.84 19.45
C LYS A 130 -0.56 -23.04 19.66
N ASP A 131 0.10 -23.20 20.81
CA ASP A 131 1.29 -22.43 21.20
C ASP A 131 2.40 -23.37 21.66
N ASP A 132 2.99 -24.10 20.71
CA ASP A 132 4.09 -25.02 20.98
C ASP A 132 5.16 -24.95 19.90
N ALA A 133 6.42 -25.20 20.31
CA ALA A 133 7.58 -25.09 19.44
C ALA A 133 7.52 -26.04 18.23
N SER A 134 6.85 -27.19 18.34
CA SER A 134 6.74 -28.14 17.23
C SER A 134 5.82 -27.59 16.13
N TYR A 135 4.74 -26.90 16.52
CA TYR A 135 3.84 -26.24 15.60
C TYR A 135 4.50 -25.08 14.86
N TYR A 136 5.22 -24.21 15.55
CA TYR A 136 5.94 -23.09 14.93
C TYR A 136 7.08 -23.55 14.01
N LYS A 137 7.72 -24.67 14.35
CA LYS A 137 8.69 -25.33 13.47
C LYS A 137 8.04 -25.87 12.20
N GLU A 138 6.84 -26.44 12.28
CA GLU A 138 6.10 -26.90 11.10
C GLU A 138 5.65 -25.72 10.23
N ILE A 139 5.13 -24.63 10.80
CA ILE A 139 4.82 -23.39 10.05
C ILE A 139 6.07 -22.90 9.31
N SER A 140 7.20 -22.78 10.02
CA SER A 140 8.47 -22.37 9.42
C SER A 140 8.87 -23.27 8.26
N LYS A 141 8.73 -24.59 8.42
CA LYS A 141 9.03 -25.57 7.37
C LYS A 141 8.10 -25.39 6.16
N ARG A 142 6.80 -25.18 6.36
CA ARG A 142 5.83 -24.96 5.27
C ARG A 142 6.11 -23.65 4.52
N VAL A 143 6.32 -22.55 5.22
CA VAL A 143 6.71 -21.26 4.61
C VAL A 143 7.99 -21.40 3.79
N ASN A 144 8.98 -22.12 4.30
CA ASN A 144 10.26 -22.32 3.60
C ASN A 144 10.18 -23.22 2.37
N LYS A 145 9.07 -23.93 2.12
CA LYS A 145 8.84 -24.66 0.85
C LYS A 145 8.37 -23.74 -0.27
N ILE A 146 7.88 -22.55 0.05
CA ILE A 146 7.45 -21.54 -0.91
C ILE A 146 8.69 -20.75 -1.34
N ASP A 147 8.74 -20.37 -2.62
CA ASP A 147 9.83 -19.57 -3.17
C ASP A 147 9.95 -18.23 -2.41
N PRO A 148 11.17 -17.79 -2.03
CA PRO A 148 11.36 -16.51 -1.34
C PRO A 148 10.71 -15.31 -2.02
N ASP A 149 10.65 -15.27 -3.35
CA ASP A 149 10.05 -14.17 -4.11
C ASP A 149 8.52 -14.17 -3.97
N ASP A 150 7.89 -15.34 -3.89
CA ASP A 150 6.45 -15.51 -3.76
C ASP A 150 5.93 -15.31 -2.33
N ARG A 151 6.77 -15.59 -1.32
CA ARG A 151 6.35 -15.52 0.10
C ARG A 151 5.75 -14.17 0.49
N ASN A 152 6.31 -13.07 0.01
CA ASN A 152 5.79 -11.75 0.36
C ASN A 152 4.42 -11.48 -0.27
N THR A 153 4.26 -11.84 -1.54
CA THR A 153 2.99 -11.67 -2.25
C THR A 153 1.90 -12.55 -1.64
N ASP A 154 2.22 -13.80 -1.32
CA ASP A 154 1.25 -14.81 -0.91
C ASP A 154 0.98 -14.84 0.60
N LEU A 155 2.00 -14.58 1.42
CA LEU A 155 1.92 -14.85 2.86
C LEU A 155 1.90 -13.60 3.72
N PHE A 156 2.35 -12.44 3.23
CA PHE A 156 2.53 -11.26 4.08
C PHE A 156 1.24 -10.87 4.84
N ILE A 157 0.11 -10.76 4.13
CA ILE A 157 -1.18 -10.46 4.74
C ILE A 157 -1.69 -11.62 5.63
N PRO A 158 -1.90 -12.84 5.11
CA PRO A 158 -2.49 -13.91 5.92
C PRO A 158 -1.63 -14.32 7.12
N LEU A 159 -0.30 -14.33 6.99
CA LEU A 159 0.60 -14.63 8.09
C LEU A 159 0.61 -13.53 9.15
N GLY A 160 0.63 -12.25 8.74
CA GLY A 160 0.56 -11.14 9.70
C GLY A 160 -0.78 -11.09 10.46
N ILE A 161 -1.88 -11.52 9.84
CA ILE A 161 -3.17 -11.68 10.55
C ILE A 161 -3.08 -12.80 11.58
N PHE A 162 -2.52 -13.95 11.21
CA PHE A 162 -2.30 -15.05 12.14
C PHE A 162 -1.42 -14.62 13.34
N ILE A 163 -0.34 -13.87 13.09
CA ILE A 163 0.50 -13.29 14.14
C ILE A 163 -0.30 -12.32 15.02
N GLY A 164 -1.13 -11.47 14.41
CA GLY A 164 -1.99 -10.56 15.16
C GLY A 164 -2.95 -11.30 16.08
N GLU A 165 -3.60 -12.37 15.61
CA GLU A 165 -4.46 -13.20 16.47
C GLU A 165 -3.69 -13.86 17.63
N LYS A 166 -2.41 -14.23 17.43
CA LYS A 166 -1.55 -14.70 18.53
C LYS A 166 -1.31 -13.61 19.58
N ILE A 167 -0.97 -12.39 19.15
CA ILE A 167 -0.76 -11.24 20.04
C ILE A 167 -2.04 -10.91 20.82
N LYS A 168 -3.18 -10.94 20.15
CA LYS A 168 -4.50 -10.66 20.71
C LYS A 168 -4.86 -11.58 21.87
N ARG A 169 -4.40 -12.84 21.86
CA ARG A 169 -4.63 -13.79 22.96
C ARG A 169 -3.83 -13.47 24.21
N GLY A 170 -2.65 -12.85 24.06
CA GLY A 170 -1.80 -12.42 25.18
C GLY A 170 -2.11 -11.01 25.68
N THR A 171 -3.07 -10.31 25.08
CA THR A 171 -3.35 -8.89 25.33
C THR A 171 -4.85 -8.61 25.33
N SER A 172 -5.26 -7.39 25.70
CA SER A 172 -6.64 -6.91 25.50
C SER A 172 -6.82 -6.21 24.15
N ALA A 173 -5.89 -6.40 23.22
CA ALA A 173 -5.89 -5.67 21.97
C ALA A 173 -7.06 -6.06 21.05
N HIS A 174 -7.47 -5.13 20.21
CA HIS A 174 -8.45 -5.37 19.14
C HIS A 174 -7.93 -4.81 17.82
N TRP A 175 -8.38 -5.41 16.73
CA TRP A 175 -8.04 -4.91 15.41
C TRP A 175 -8.69 -3.55 15.17
N GLN A 176 -7.87 -2.64 14.67
CA GLN A 176 -8.29 -1.38 14.08
C GLN A 176 -7.58 -1.21 12.75
N VAL A 177 -8.02 -0.22 11.98
CA VAL A 177 -7.38 0.16 10.74
C VAL A 177 -6.82 1.58 10.86
N GLU A 178 -5.55 1.73 10.50
CA GLU A 178 -4.88 3.02 10.46
C GLU A 178 -4.82 3.50 9.01
N LYS A 179 -5.31 4.72 8.75
CA LYS A 179 -5.17 5.35 7.44
C LYS A 179 -3.70 5.70 7.20
N LYS A 180 -3.16 5.23 6.08
CA LYS A 180 -1.82 5.55 5.60
C LYS A 180 -1.95 6.41 4.35
N TYR A 181 -1.28 7.56 4.39
CA TYR A 181 -1.30 8.54 3.30
C TYR A 181 -0.25 8.21 2.25
N GLY A 182 -0.54 8.58 1.01
CA GLY A 182 0.28 8.38 -0.18
C GLY A 182 -0.41 9.01 -1.39
N TYR A 183 0.01 8.69 -2.62
CA TYR A 183 -0.74 9.10 -3.83
C TYR A 183 -2.19 8.63 -3.81
N ARG A 184 -2.41 7.46 -3.19
CA ARG A 184 -3.72 6.86 -2.93
C ARG A 184 -3.70 6.38 -1.48
N PRO A 185 -4.47 7.02 -0.57
CA PRO A 185 -4.56 6.58 0.80
C PRO A 185 -5.06 5.14 0.88
N TYR A 186 -4.60 4.42 1.88
CA TYR A 186 -4.98 3.03 2.13
C TYR A 186 -5.06 2.78 3.63
N PHE A 187 -5.55 1.61 4.02
CA PHE A 187 -5.72 1.27 5.41
C PHE A 187 -4.85 0.08 5.78
N MET A 188 -4.07 0.24 6.85
CA MET A 188 -3.21 -0.80 7.40
C MET A 188 -3.83 -1.30 8.70
N PRO A 189 -4.16 -2.59 8.83
CA PRO A 189 -4.66 -3.10 10.10
C PRO A 189 -3.57 -3.02 11.17
N ILE A 190 -3.95 -2.68 12.39
CA ILE A 190 -3.10 -2.65 13.58
C ILE A 190 -3.89 -3.21 14.76
N LEU A 191 -3.20 -3.66 15.79
CA LEU A 191 -3.82 -4.02 17.05
C LEU A 191 -3.62 -2.87 18.04
N ILE A 192 -4.66 -2.49 18.78
CA ILE A 192 -4.57 -1.47 19.83
C ILE A 192 -5.20 -2.03 21.10
N ASP A 193 -4.52 -1.90 22.24
CA ASP A 193 -5.06 -2.28 23.55
C ASP A 193 -5.80 -1.13 24.25
N ALA A 194 -6.39 -1.42 25.41
CA ALA A 194 -7.11 -0.44 26.21
C ALA A 194 -6.24 0.72 26.73
N SER A 195 -4.91 0.58 26.72
CA SER A 195 -3.96 1.63 27.09
C SER A 195 -3.47 2.43 25.86
N GLU A 196 -4.17 2.31 24.73
CA GLU A 196 -3.81 2.89 23.42
C GLU A 196 -2.49 2.39 22.84
N LYS A 197 -1.94 1.29 23.38
CA LYS A 197 -0.68 0.75 22.92
C LYS A 197 -0.89 -0.04 21.63
N LYS A 198 -0.10 0.30 20.61
CA LYS A 198 -0.21 -0.25 19.25
C LYS A 198 0.71 -1.46 19.08
N TYR A 199 0.25 -2.45 18.35
CA TYR A 199 1.04 -3.61 17.95
C TYR A 199 0.97 -3.76 16.43
N HIS A 200 2.14 -3.92 15.82
CA HIS A 200 2.30 -4.01 14.38
C HIS A 200 2.77 -5.43 14.02
N PRO A 201 1.85 -6.39 13.76
CA PRO A 201 2.22 -7.77 13.44
C PRO A 201 2.97 -7.90 12.10
N TRP A 202 3.06 -6.80 11.35
CA TRP A 202 3.76 -6.66 10.08
C TRP A 202 5.22 -6.19 10.24
N TYR A 203 5.63 -5.78 11.44
CA TYR A 203 6.93 -5.12 11.65
C TYR A 203 8.06 -6.02 11.18
N LYS A 204 8.80 -5.56 10.16
CA LYS A 204 9.88 -6.30 9.47
C LYS A 204 9.48 -7.69 8.93
N LEU A 205 8.18 -7.98 8.82
CA LEU A 205 7.71 -9.28 8.31
C LEU A 205 8.24 -9.51 6.88
N TYR A 206 8.22 -8.47 6.05
CA TYR A 206 8.74 -8.50 4.69
C TYR A 206 10.22 -8.94 4.65
N GLU A 207 11.06 -8.29 5.46
CA GLU A 207 12.49 -8.62 5.58
C GLU A 207 12.71 -10.07 6.03
N HIS A 208 11.83 -10.60 6.88
CA HIS A 208 11.92 -11.95 7.37
C HIS A 208 11.47 -12.99 6.34
N LEU A 209 10.40 -12.71 5.59
CA LEU A 209 9.91 -13.58 4.52
C LEU A 209 10.89 -13.67 3.35
N SER A 210 11.57 -12.56 3.00
CA SER A 210 12.60 -12.52 1.95
C SER A 210 13.89 -13.27 2.31
N LYS A 211 14.08 -13.71 3.56
CA LYS A 211 15.28 -14.48 3.93
C LYS A 211 15.24 -15.86 3.30
N LYS A 212 16.41 -16.39 2.96
CA LYS A 212 16.58 -17.79 2.50
C LYS A 212 15.87 -18.78 3.44
N LYS A 213 15.92 -18.53 4.75
CA LYS A 213 15.24 -19.30 5.77
C LYS A 213 14.42 -18.38 6.67
N PHE A 214 13.10 -18.55 6.61
CA PHE A 214 12.14 -17.99 7.57
C PHE A 214 12.13 -18.83 8.84
N ASP A 215 12.05 -18.16 9.98
CA ASP A 215 11.94 -18.76 11.31
C ASP A 215 10.82 -18.04 12.07
N PHE A 216 9.69 -18.71 12.20
CA PHE A 216 8.47 -18.15 12.76
C PHE A 216 8.60 -17.89 14.26
N ASP A 217 9.24 -18.80 15.00
CA ASP A 217 9.41 -18.69 16.45
C ASP A 217 10.31 -17.51 16.81
N LYS A 218 11.41 -17.34 16.06
CA LYS A 218 12.28 -16.18 16.17
C LYS A 218 11.55 -14.88 15.82
N TYR A 219 10.67 -14.91 14.81
CA TYR A 219 9.89 -13.73 14.43
C TYR A 219 8.84 -13.37 15.49
N LEU A 220 8.10 -14.34 16.03
CA LEU A 220 7.17 -14.11 17.13
C LEU A 220 7.87 -13.54 18.36
N THR A 221 9.04 -14.07 18.71
CA THR A 221 9.87 -13.53 19.81
C THR A 221 10.23 -12.06 19.55
N LEU A 222 10.63 -11.71 18.33
CA LEU A 222 10.92 -10.32 17.96
C LEU A 222 9.68 -9.43 18.17
N VAL A 223 8.54 -9.77 17.56
CA VAL A 223 7.32 -8.95 17.63
C VAL A 223 6.80 -8.83 19.06
N ASN A 224 6.88 -9.90 19.86
CA ASN A 224 6.49 -9.85 21.27
C ASN A 224 7.47 -9.03 22.12
N SER A 225 8.79 -9.11 21.83
CA SER A 225 9.82 -8.37 22.57
C SER A 225 9.78 -6.86 22.34
N LEU A 226 9.24 -6.43 21.19
CA LEU A 226 9.17 -5.01 20.86
C LEU A 226 8.13 -4.26 21.68
N GLY A 227 7.15 -4.94 22.30
CA GLY A 227 6.04 -4.25 22.94
C GLY A 227 5.41 -3.22 21.99
N ALA A 228 4.84 -2.14 22.53
CA ALA A 228 4.32 -1.07 21.68
C ALA A 228 5.52 -0.28 21.16
N LEU A 229 5.68 -0.26 19.84
CA LEU A 229 6.38 0.82 19.17
C LEU A 229 5.37 1.92 18.83
#